data_AF-A0A9X3IBI8-F1
#
_entry.id   AF-A0A9X3IBI8-F1
#
_cell.length_a   1.000
_cell.length_b   1.000
_cell.length_c   1.000
_cell.angle_alpha   90.00
_cell.angle_beta   90.00
_cell.angle_gamma   90.00
#
_symmetry.space_group_name_H-M   'P 1'
#
loop_
_entity.id
_entity.type
_entity.pdbx_description
1 polymer ?
#
loop_
_entity_poly.entity_id
_entity_poly.type
_entity_poly.pdbx_seq_one_letter_code
_entity_poly.pdbx_strand_id
1 'polypeptide(L)'
;MNNQIRTLLIDQARKKMPITYGDVMKKLGLDHNNIDHRNSLSNELYAISKFEHEHERPLLSSMAMYSKLADHGPGFYELAEEFGFGD
;
A
#
# COMPACT_ATOMS: atom_id res chain seq x y z
N MET A 1 -6.41 -3.37 9.87
CA MET A 1 -5.30 -3.95 9.12
C MET A 1 -5.59 -5.41 8.80
N ASN A 2 -5.54 -5.76 7.53
CA ASN A 2 -5.72 -7.08 6.95
C ASN A 2 -4.36 -7.80 6.85
N ASN A 3 -4.18 -8.83 7.67
CA ASN A 3 -2.94 -9.62 7.72
C ASN A 3 -2.62 -10.34 6.41
N GLN A 4 -3.61 -10.64 5.57
CA GLN A 4 -3.38 -11.29 4.27
C GLN A 4 -2.74 -10.32 3.28
N ILE A 5 -3.19 -9.06 3.24
CA ILE A 5 -2.57 -8.03 2.39
C ILE A 5 -1.17 -7.71 2.88
N ARG A 6 -0.97 -7.57 4.20
CA ARG A 6 0.36 -7.40 4.78
C ARG A 6 1.33 -8.52 4.35
N THR A 7 0.90 -9.78 4.50
CA THR A 7 1.71 -10.95 4.09
C THR A 7 1.99 -10.95 2.59
N LEU A 8 0.99 -10.61 1.77
CA LEU A 8 1.15 -10.47 0.33
C LEU A 8 2.23 -9.43 -0.01
N LEU A 9 2.22 -8.25 0.61
CA LEU A 9 3.22 -7.20 0.36
C LEU A 9 4.63 -7.62 0.78
N ILE A 10 4.77 -8.35 1.90
CA ILE A 10 6.06 -8.94 2.32
C ILE A 10 6.57 -9.94 1.27
N ASP A 11 5.69 -10.79 0.75
CA ASP A 11 6.08 -11.76 -0.27
C ASP A 11 6.46 -11.09 -1.60
N GLN A 12 5.78 -10.00 -1.97
CA GLN A 12 6.16 -9.17 -3.12
C GLN A 12 7.52 -8.49 -2.91
N ALA A 13 7.79 -7.98 -1.70
CA ALA A 13 9.09 -7.39 -1.37
C ALA A 13 10.22 -8.41 -1.49
N ARG A 14 10.03 -9.63 -0.98
CA ARG A 14 11.00 -10.73 -1.11
C ARG A 14 11.29 -11.09 -2.57
N LYS A 15 10.28 -11.00 -3.43
CA LYS A 15 10.39 -11.25 -4.88
C LYS A 15 10.94 -10.07 -5.67
N LYS A 16 11.05 -8.88 -5.05
CA LYS A 16 11.38 -7.61 -5.72
C LYS A 16 10.41 -7.30 -6.87
N MET A 17 9.14 -7.67 -6.70
CA MET A 17 8.09 -7.51 -7.70
C MET A 17 6.95 -6.70 -7.09
N PRO A 18 6.84 -5.39 -7.39
CA PRO A 18 5.69 -4.61 -6.95
C PRO A 18 4.37 -5.16 -7.45
N ILE A 19 3.31 -4.90 -6.69
CA ILE A 19 1.94 -5.21 -7.03
C ILE A 19 1.18 -3.93 -7.38
N THR A 20 0.17 -4.05 -8.23
CA THR A 20 -0.65 -2.90 -8.59
C THR A 20 -1.73 -2.65 -7.56
N TYR A 21 -2.17 -1.40 -7.38
CA TYR A 21 -3.35 -1.09 -6.56
C TYR A 21 -4.58 -1.90 -7.00
N GLY A 22 -4.77 -2.10 -8.30
CA GLY A 22 -5.87 -2.90 -8.84
C GLY A 22 -5.83 -4.36 -8.38
N ASP A 23 -4.64 -4.97 -8.32
CA ASP A 23 -4.49 -6.34 -7.83
C ASP A 23 -4.74 -6.44 -6.32
N VAL A 24 -4.32 -5.44 -5.54
CA VAL A 24 -4.63 -5.36 -4.09
C VAL A 24 -6.14 -5.21 -3.88
N MET A 25 -6.80 -4.32 -4.63
CA MET A 25 -8.26 -4.15 -4.59
C MET A 25 -8.98 -5.45 -4.93
N LYS A 26 -8.53 -6.16 -5.97
CA LYS A 26 -9.09 -7.47 -6.36
C LYS A 26 -8.96 -8.50 -5.23
N LYS A 27 -7.85 -8.50 -4.48
CA LYS A 27 -7.66 -9.38 -3.32
C LYS A 27 -8.57 -9.01 -2.14
N LEU A 28 -8.91 -7.74 -2.00
CA LEU A 28 -9.86 -7.23 -1.02
C LEU A 28 -11.33 -7.35 -1.46
N GLY A 29 -11.61 -7.80 -2.69
CA GLY A 29 -12.97 -7.82 -3.24
C GLY A 29 -13.53 -6.43 -3.53
N LEU A 30 -12.65 -5.44 -3.76
CA LEU A 30 -13.00 -4.04 -3.97
C LEU A 30 -13.06 -3.70 -5.47
N ASP A 31 -14.02 -2.84 -5.81
CA ASP A 31 -14.18 -2.26 -7.15
C ASP A 31 -13.43 -0.94 -7.28
N HIS A 32 -12.54 -0.84 -8.28
CA HIS A 32 -11.74 0.35 -8.57
C HIS A 32 -12.57 1.57 -9.02
N ASN A 33 -13.75 1.35 -9.60
CA ASN A 33 -14.61 2.46 -10.04
C ASN A 33 -15.35 3.12 -8.88
N ASN A 34 -15.49 2.43 -7.74
CA ASN A 34 -16.12 2.95 -6.54
C ASN A 34 -15.12 3.77 -5.70
N ILE A 35 -15.46 5.02 -5.40
CA ILE A 35 -14.61 5.92 -4.61
C ILE A 35 -14.40 5.46 -3.17
N ASP A 36 -15.43 4.91 -2.52
CA ASP A 36 -15.34 4.43 -1.14
C ASP A 36 -14.44 3.20 -1.04
N HIS A 37 -14.44 2.38 -2.10
CA HIS A 37 -13.53 1.26 -2.23
C HIS A 37 -12.07 1.70 -2.44
N ARG A 38 -11.83 2.75 -3.23
CA ARG A 38 -10.49 3.35 -3.35
C ARG A 38 -10.01 3.91 -2.01
N ASN A 39 -10.89 4.58 -1.26
CA ASN A 39 -10.57 5.05 0.09
C ASN A 39 -10.29 3.90 1.05
N SER A 40 -11.04 2.80 0.94
CA SER A 40 -10.81 1.58 1.73
C SER A 40 -9.44 0.97 1.45
N LEU A 41 -8.99 0.94 0.18
CA LEU A 41 -7.64 0.53 -0.18
C LEU A 41 -6.59 1.45 0.48
N SER A 42 -6.75 2.78 0.35
CA SER A 42 -5.82 3.75 0.94
C SER A 42 -5.69 3.58 2.45
N ASN A 43 -6.82 3.46 3.16
CA ASN A 43 -6.86 3.25 4.61
C ASN A 43 -6.18 1.94 5.03
N GLU A 44 -6.36 0.87 4.24
CA GLU A 44 -5.73 -0.41 4.52
C GLU A 44 -4.20 -0.35 4.32
N LEU A 45 -3.73 0.25 3.23
CA LEU A 45 -2.30 0.45 2.99
C LEU A 45 -1.67 1.37 4.04
N TYR A 46 -2.39 2.40 4.47
CA TYR A 46 -1.98 3.27 5.56
C TYR A 46 -1.82 2.49 6.86
N ALA A 47 -2.84 1.71 7.25
CA ALA A 47 -2.80 0.93 8.48
C ALA A 47 -1.64 -0.09 8.49
N ILE A 48 -1.34 -0.72 7.35
CA ILE A 48 -0.19 -1.62 7.22
C ILE A 48 1.13 -0.87 7.43
N SER A 49 1.34 0.23 6.71
CA SER A 49 2.60 0.96 6.79
C SER A 49 2.80 1.64 8.14
N LYS A 50 1.73 2.14 8.76
CA LYS A 50 1.76 2.64 10.14
C LYS A 50 2.23 1.55 11.11
N PHE A 51 1.65 0.36 11.01
CA PHE A 51 2.05 -0.76 11.86
C PHE A 51 3.53 -1.13 11.66
N GLU A 52 4.03 -1.19 10.42
CA GLU A 52 5.46 -1.45 10.20
C GLU A 52 6.35 -0.33 10.77
N HIS A 53 5.97 0.92 10.54
CA HIS A 53 6.74 2.08 11.01
C HIS A 53 6.84 2.11 12.53
N GLU A 54 5.73 1.88 13.24
CA GLU A 54 5.68 1.77 14.71
C GLU A 54 6.58 0.64 15.26
N HIS A 55 6.93 -0.34 14.42
CA HIS A 55 7.85 -1.43 14.74
C HIS A 55 9.24 -1.25 14.13
N GLU A 56 9.60 -0.02 13.75
CA GLU A 56 10.90 0.35 13.18
C GLU A 56 11.24 -0.42 11.89
N ARG A 57 10.22 -0.72 11.08
CA ARG A 57 10.35 -1.44 9.80
C ARG A 57 10.01 -0.55 8.60
N PRO A 58 10.49 -0.90 7.40
CA PRO A 58 10.16 -0.17 6.17
C PRO A 58 8.65 -0.17 5.86
N LEU A 59 8.20 0.89 5.20
CA LEU A 59 6.80 1.06 4.76
C LEU A 59 6.46 0.02 3.68
N LEU A 60 5.63 -0.97 4.02
CA LEU A 60 5.25 -2.02 3.07
C LEU A 60 4.34 -1.52 1.94
N SER A 61 3.62 -0.41 2.12
CA SER A 61 2.83 0.21 1.06
C SER A 61 3.69 0.66 -0.14
N SER A 62 5.01 0.79 0.03
CA SER A 62 5.94 1.05 -1.08
C SER A 62 5.95 -0.07 -2.13
N MET A 63 5.48 -1.28 -1.81
CA MET A 63 5.33 -2.37 -2.76
C MET A 63 4.05 -2.29 -3.60
N ALA A 64 3.13 -1.37 -3.31
CA ALA A 64 1.89 -1.18 -4.06
C ALA A 64 1.90 0.15 -4.83
N MET A 65 1.72 0.08 -6.15
CA MET A 65 1.87 1.24 -7.05
C MET A 65 0.85 1.23 -8.21
N TYR A 66 0.82 2.30 -9.00
CA TYR A 66 0.05 2.33 -10.24
C TYR A 66 0.65 1.40 -11.31
N SER A 67 -0.21 0.67 -12.02
CA SER A 67 0.20 -0.33 -13.01
C SER A 67 0.94 0.24 -14.23
N LYS A 68 0.73 1.51 -14.57
CA LYS A 68 1.26 2.13 -15.80
C LYS A 68 2.31 3.22 -15.56
N LEU A 69 2.40 3.75 -14.35
CA LEU A 69 3.26 4.89 -14.04
C LEU A 69 4.55 4.46 -13.34
N ALA A 70 4.63 3.20 -12.86
CA ALA A 70 5.71 2.73 -11.98
C ALA A 70 5.91 3.68 -10.78
N ASP A 71 4.80 4.26 -10.31
CA ASP A 71 4.77 5.38 -9.39
C ASP A 71 3.65 5.21 -8.37
N HIS A 72 3.79 5.87 -7.23
CA HIS A 72 2.85 5.80 -6.12
C HIS A 72 1.79 6.90 -6.22
N GLY A 73 0.65 6.67 -5.56
CA GLY A 73 -0.38 7.69 -5.42
C GLY A 73 -0.01 8.78 -4.41
N PRO A 74 -0.65 9.96 -4.46
CA PRO A 74 -0.45 11.03 -3.48
C PRO A 74 -0.54 10.56 -2.02
N GLY A 75 -1.49 9.67 -1.71
CA GLY A 75 -1.65 9.12 -0.36
C GLY A 75 -0.47 8.28 0.15
N PHE A 76 0.41 7.77 -0.73
CA PHE A 76 1.67 7.15 -0.29
C PHE A 76 2.68 8.21 0.13
N TYR A 77 2.81 9.29 -0.64
CA TYR A 77 3.76 10.37 -0.35
C TYR A 77 3.37 11.15 0.90
N GLU A 78 2.08 11.48 1.05
CA GLU A 78 1.54 12.12 2.25
C GLU A 78 1.80 11.27 3.51
N LEU A 79 1.60 9.94 3.41
CA LEU A 79 1.93 9.00 4.48
C LEU A 79 3.43 8.96 4.77
N ALA A 80 4.25 8.95 3.73
CA ALA A 80 5.71 8.92 3.86
C ALA A 80 6.20 10.16 4.62
N GLU A 81 5.70 11.35 4.23
CA GLU A 81 6.00 12.62 4.89
C GLU A 81 5.55 12.62 6.36
N GLU A 82 4.33 12.14 6.65
CA GLU A 82 3.82 11.98 8.02
C GLU A 82 4.75 11.14 8.91
N PHE A 83 5.40 10.13 8.33
CA PHE A 83 6.34 9.24 9.02
C PHE A 83 7.80 9.68 8.93
N GLY A 84 8.06 10.92 8.48
CA GLY A 84 9.39 11.51 8.43
C GLY A 84 10.25 11.06 7.26
N PHE A 85 9.62 10.65 6.15
CA PHE A 85 10.29 10.33 4.89
C PHE A 85 9.97 11.36 3.81
N GLY A 86 10.98 11.74 3.02
CA GLY A 86 10.83 12.77 1.99
C GLY A 86 11.22 14.14 2.55
N ASP A 87 11.94 14.91 1.73
CA ASP A 87 12.34 16.31 1.97
C ASP A 87 11.79 17.18 0.84
#